data_AF-A0A7X5D7K3-F1
#
_entry.id   AF-A0A7X5D7K3-F1
#
_cell.length_a   1.000
_cell.length_b   1.000
_cell.length_c   1.000
_cell.angle_alpha   90.00
_cell.angle_beta   90.00
_cell.angle_gamma   90.00
#
_symmetry.space_group_name_H-M   'P 1'
#
loop_
_entity.id
_entity.type
_entity.pdbx_description
1 polymer ?
#
loop_
_entity_poly.entity_id
_entity_poly.type
_entity_poly.pdbx_seq_one_letter_code
_entity_poly.pdbx_strand_id
1 'polypeptide(L)' 'MNRSRLKRGMSVAELARRTDIDKKRLWYILDGQREMRVEEFLRLCVVLKMDPRGFVTRDMVNGIAEATARSIERRR' A
#
# COMPACT_ATOMS: atom_id res chain seq x y z
N MET A 1 -7.49 -2.90 3.09
CA MET A 1 -8.04 -2.13 1.95
C MET A 1 -9.35 -2.72 1.39
N ASN A 2 -9.45 -4.03 1.15
CA ASN A 2 -10.69 -4.67 0.64
C ASN A 2 -11.94 -4.38 1.51
N ARG A 3 -11.82 -4.50 2.85
CA ARG A 3 -12.93 -4.12 3.76
C ARG A 3 -13.27 -2.62 3.68
N SER A 4 -12.27 -1.76 3.53
CA SER A 4 -12.45 -0.30 3.47
C SER A 4 -13.24 0.15 2.24
N ARG A 5 -13.04 -0.50 1.08
CA ARG A 5 -13.84 -0.23 -0.13
C ARG A 5 -15.30 -0.67 0.05
N LEU A 6 -15.53 -1.83 0.69
CA LEU A 6 -16.88 -2.35 0.94
C LEU A 6 -17.66 -1.42 1.88
N LYS A 7 -17.03 -0.94 2.96
CA LYS A 7 -17.61 0.07 3.87
C LYS A 7 -17.98 1.39 3.17
N ARG A 8 -17.41 1.66 2.00
CA ARG A 8 -17.66 2.86 1.17
C ARG A 8 -18.56 2.56 -0.03
N GLY A 9 -19.15 1.36 -0.12
CA GLY A 9 -20.00 0.95 -1.24
C GLY A 9 -19.25 0.84 -2.58
N MET A 10 -17.92 0.71 -2.56
CA MET A 10 -17.10 0.78 -3.76
C MET A 10 -16.80 -0.62 -4.33
N SER A 11 -17.21 -0.83 -5.58
CA SER A 11 -16.87 -2.03 -6.36
C SER A 11 -15.38 -2.07 -6.69
N VAL A 12 -14.85 -3.25 -7.04
CA VAL A 12 -13.46 -3.37 -7.50
C VAL A 12 -13.24 -2.58 -8.80
N ALA A 13 -14.23 -2.54 -9.69
CA ALA A 13 -14.17 -1.78 -10.93
C ALA A 13 -14.08 -0.26 -10.68
N GLU A 14 -14.87 0.27 -9.75
CA GLU A 14 -14.81 1.69 -9.42
C GLU A 14 -13.50 2.07 -8.72
N LEU A 15 -13.00 1.18 -7.85
CA LEU A 15 -11.72 1.39 -7.20
C LEU A 15 -10.58 1.42 -8.23
N ALA A 16 -10.55 0.44 -9.14
CA ALA A 16 -9.59 0.36 -10.24
C ALA A 16 -9.56 1.64 -11.09
N ARG A 17 -10.75 2.14 -11.47
CA ARG A 17 -10.90 3.38 -12.25
C ARG A 17 -10.32 4.60 -11.52
N ARG A 18 -10.57 4.73 -10.22
CA ARG A 18 -10.08 5.87 -9.42
C ARG A 18 -8.59 5.80 -9.12
N THR A 19 -8.03 4.60 -9.05
CA THR A 19 -6.60 4.40 -8.77
C THR A 19 -5.75 4.29 -10.03
N ASP A 20 -6.36 4.21 -11.22
CA ASP A 20 -5.64 3.91 -12.46
C ASP A 20 -4.80 2.61 -12.30
N ILE A 21 -5.41 1.58 -11.72
CA ILE A 21 -4.82 0.24 -11.58
C ILE A 21 -5.66 -0.71 -12.42
N ASP A 22 -5.02 -1.59 -13.20
CA ASP A 22 -5.74 -2.62 -13.94
C ASP A 22 -6.69 -3.41 -13.02
N LYS A 23 -7.94 -3.56 -13.44
CA LYS A 23 -9.01 -4.17 -12.64
C LYS A 23 -8.67 -5.62 -12.26
N LYS A 24 -8.10 -6.39 -13.19
CA LYS A 24 -7.76 -7.80 -12.94
C LYS A 24 -6.61 -7.90 -11.94
N ARG A 25 -5.56 -7.07 -12.10
CA ARG A 25 -4.46 -6.95 -11.14
C ARG A 25 -4.96 -6.53 -9.76
N LEU A 26 -5.79 -5.50 -9.68
CA LEU A 26 -6.35 -5.03 -8.40
C LEU A 26 -7.15 -6.14 -7.70
N TRP A 27 -7.91 -6.93 -8.45
CA TRP A 27 -8.64 -8.08 -7.89
C TRP A 27 -7.69 -9.08 -7.22
N TYR A 28 -6.63 -9.50 -7.91
CA TYR A 28 -5.62 -10.42 -7.33
C TYR A 28 -4.86 -9.82 -6.14
N ILE A 29 -4.59 -8.51 -6.15
CA ILE A 29 -3.98 -7.81 -5.02
C ILE A 29 -4.91 -7.85 -3.79
N LEU A 30 -6.19 -7.53 -3.98
CA LEU A 30 -7.16 -7.50 -2.89
C LEU A 30 -7.52 -8.88 -2.34
N ASP A 31 -7.36 -9.92 -3.15
CA ASP A 31 -7.52 -11.33 -2.78
C ASP A 31 -6.24 -11.92 -2.13
N GLY A 32 -5.13 -11.18 -2.12
CA GLY A 32 -3.86 -11.62 -1.54
C GLY A 32 -3.03 -12.55 -2.44
N GLN A 33 -3.50 -12.82 -3.66
CA GLN A 33 -2.78 -13.65 -4.64
C GLN A 33 -1.63 -12.91 -5.34
N ARG A 34 -1.59 -11.58 -5.27
CA ARG A 34 -0.49 -10.76 -5.78
C ARG A 34 -0.01 -9.77 -4.74
N GLU A 35 1.32 -9.63 -4.68
CA GLU A 35 1.94 -8.55 -3.93
C GLU A 35 1.56 -7.17 -4.49
N MET A 36 1.35 -6.25 -3.55
CA MET A 36 1.00 -4.87 -3.82
C MET A 36 2.27 -4.02 -3.91
N ARG A 37 2.39 -3.22 -4.98
CA ARG A 37 3.48 -2.24 -5.09
C ARG A 37 3.20 -1.03 -4.20
N VAL A 38 4.26 -0.35 -3.77
CA VAL A 38 4.14 0.86 -2.94
C VAL A 38 3.31 1.95 -3.63
N GLU A 39 3.49 2.16 -4.93
CA GLU A 39 2.70 3.11 -5.72
C GLU A 39 1.19 2.79 -5.69
N GLU A 40 0.83 1.52 -5.81
CA GLU A 40 -0.56 1.04 -5.77
C GLU A 40 -1.16 1.21 -4.39
N PHE A 41 -0.39 0.88 -3.35
CA PHE A 41 -0.74 1.10 -1.96
C PHE A 41 -1.06 2.58 -1.68
N LEU A 42 -0.20 3.50 -2.12
CA LEU A 42 -0.42 4.94 -1.91
C LEU A 42 -1.66 5.45 -2.66
N ARG A 43 -1.86 5.05 -3.92
CA ARG A 43 -3.07 5.41 -4.68
C ARG A 43 -4.34 4.90 -3.99
N LEU A 44 -4.31 3.67 -3.48
CA LEU A 44 -5.42 3.09 -2.71
C LEU A 44 -5.68 3.86 -1.41
N CYS A 45 -4.63 4.26 -0.68
CA CYS A 45 -4.75 5.09 0.52
C CYS A 45 -5.46 6.42 0.22
N VAL A 46 -5.05 7.12 -0.85
CA VAL A 46 -5.65 8.40 -1.26
C VAL A 46 -7.14 8.21 -1.59
N VAL A 47 -7.48 7.27 -2.48
CA VAL A 47 -8.87 7.03 -2.92
C VAL A 47 -9.77 6.59 -1.75
N LEU A 48 -9.24 5.79 -0.84
CA LEU A 48 -9.98 5.30 0.33
C LEU A 48 -9.92 6.27 1.52
N LYS A 49 -9.26 7.43 1.41
CA LYS A 49 -9.07 8.39 2.51
C LYS A 49 -8.49 7.71 3.76
N MET A 50 -7.43 6.93 3.56
CA MET A 50 -6.70 6.25 4.63
C MET A 50 -5.31 6.87 4.77
N ASP A 51 -4.91 7.23 5.99
CA ASP A 51 -3.57 7.70 6.26
C ASP A 51 -2.57 6.53 6.13
N PRO A 52 -1.61 6.57 5.18
CA PRO A 52 -0.63 5.50 5.00
C PRO A 52 0.23 5.28 6.25
N ARG A 53 0.40 6.30 7.11
CA ARG A 53 1.15 6.17 8.37
C ARG A 53 0.50 5.17 9.33
N GLY A 54 -0.80 4.92 9.21
CA GLY A 54 -1.50 3.90 9.99
C GLY A 54 -1.05 2.46 9.68
N PHE A 55 -0.26 2.25 8.63
CA PHE A 55 0.32 0.96 8.26
C PHE A 55 1.80 0.82 8.65
N VAL A 56 2.41 1.88 9.19
CA VAL A 56 3.82 1.90 9.57
C VAL A 56 3.94 1.50 11.04
N THR A 57 4.63 0.40 11.31
CA THR A 57 4.90 -0.05 12.69
C THR A 57 6.23 0.50 13.21
N ARG A 58 6.41 0.49 14.55
CA ARG A 58 7.72 0.84 15.14
C ARG A 58 8.84 -0.07 14.64
N ASP A 59 8.56 -1.34 14.44
CA ASP A 59 9.55 -2.30 13.94
C ASP A 59 9.99 -1.97 12.51
N MET A 60 9.05 -1.53 11.66
CA MET A 60 9.40 -1.03 10.31
C MET A 60 10.30 0.21 10.40
N VAL A 61 9.99 1.15 11.28
CA VAL A 61 10.80 2.36 11.49
C VAL A 61 12.21 2.00 11.96
N ASN A 62 12.32 1.14 12.97
CA ASN A 62 13.60 0.67 13.50
C ASN A 62 14.42 -0.05 12.42
N GLY A 63 13.79 -0.95 11.66
CA GLY A 63 14.46 -1.67 10.58
C GLY A 63 14.98 -0.74 9.47
N ILE A 64 14.23 0.31 9.13
CA ILE A 64 14.68 1.34 8.19
C ILE A 64 15.86 2.11 8.79
N ALA A 65 15.76 2.57 10.03
CA ALA A 65 16.82 3.34 10.69
C ALA A 65 18.14 2.55 10.76
N GLU A 66 18.09 1.28 11.13
CA GLU A 66 19.25 0.39 11.12
C GLU A 66 19.83 0.20 9.71
N ALA A 67 18.97 -0.01 8.70
CA ALA A 67 19.42 -0.14 7.31
C ALA A 67 20.11 1.13 6.81
N THR A 68 19.60 2.31 7.19
CA THR A 68 20.22 3.60 6.89
C THR A 68 21.58 3.74 7.56
N ALA A 69 21.70 3.44 8.85
CA ALA A 69 22.97 3.49 9.57
C ALA A 69 24.03 2.60 8.92
N ARG A 70 23.69 1.33 8.64
CA ARG A 70 24.59 0.39 7.93
C ARG A 70 25.01 0.89 6.55
N SER A 71 24.12 1.54 5.81
CA SER A 71 24.45 2.09 4.48
C SER A 71 25.41 3.28 4.56
N ILE A 72 25.38 4.06 5.64
CA ILE A 72 26.30 5.19 5.86
C ILE A 72 27.67 4.67 6.29
N GLU A 73 27.72 3.69 7.19
CA GLU A 73 28.97 3.05 7.65
C GLU A 73 29.73 2.39 6.50
N ARG A 74 29.07 1.66 5.61
CA ARG A 74 29.71 1.04 4.42
C ARG A 74 30.32 2.03 3.43
N ARG A 75 29.98 3.31 3.52
CA ARG A 75 30.51 4.38 2.65
C ARG A 75 31.71 5.12 3.27
N ARG A 76 32.05 4.83 4.53
CA ARG A 76 33.23 5.36 5.22
C ARG A 76 34.37 4.36 5.13
#